data_AF-A0A534B227-F1
#
_entry.id   AF-A0A534B227-F1
#
_cell.length_a   1.000
_cell.length_b   1.000
_cell.length_c   1.000
_cell.angle_alpha   90.00
_cell.angle_beta   90.00
_cell.angle_gamma   90.00
#
_symmetry.space_group_name_H-M   'P 1'
#
loop_
_entity.id
_entity.type
_entity.pdbx_description
1 polymer ?
#
loop_
_entity_poly.entity_id
_entity_poly.type
_entity_poly.pdbx_seq_one_letter_code
_entity_poly.pdbx_strand_id
1 'polypeptide(L)'
;MTRITGKFQITLPKRLVDAYDIKVGDEVELVAAGETIAIVPARAKKEVLVPEDRLRQFDQAGERQRARERARSLPWAKNRGWKREDLYTRGRTR
;
A
#
# COMPACT_ATOMS: atom_id res chain seq x y z
N MET A 1 -19.44 5.42 15.73
CA MET A 1 -18.76 6.70 15.96
C MET A 1 -18.11 6.67 17.34
N THR A 2 -16.81 6.91 17.43
CA THR A 2 -16.09 6.94 18.71
C THR A 2 -15.98 8.39 19.17
N ARG A 3 -16.33 8.66 20.43
CA ARG A 3 -16.16 9.98 21.05
C ARG A 3 -14.73 10.10 21.59
N ILE A 4 -14.08 11.22 21.33
CA ILE A 4 -12.81 11.58 21.96
C ILE A 4 -13.12 11.94 23.42
N THR A 5 -12.48 11.28 24.38
CA THR A 5 -12.64 11.59 25.80
C THR A 5 -11.70 12.73 26.21
N GLY A 6 -11.76 13.16 27.48
CA GLY A 6 -10.76 14.07 28.04
C GLY A 6 -9.34 13.53 27.84
N LYS A 7 -8.34 14.41 27.79
CA LYS A 7 -6.96 14.06 27.41
C LYS A 7 -6.79 13.49 25.99
N PHE A 8 -7.76 13.71 25.09
CA PHE A 8 -7.68 13.30 23.68
C PHE A 8 -7.53 11.79 23.46
N GLN A 9 -8.13 10.97 24.32
CA GLN A 9 -8.07 9.52 24.20
C GLN A 9 -9.22 9.01 23.32
N ILE A 10 -8.95 7.95 22.58
CA ILE A 10 -9.94 7.21 21.78
C ILE A 10 -10.05 5.78 22.30
N THR A 11 -11.27 5.28 22.41
CA THR A 11 -11.49 3.86 22.75
C THR A 11 -11.39 3.02 21.48
N LEU A 12 -10.47 2.06 21.49
CA LEU A 12 -10.33 1.10 20.40
C LEU A 12 -11.34 -0.06 20.57
N PRO A 13 -12.13 -0.39 19.55
CA PRO A 13 -12.96 -1.59 19.54
C PRO A 13 -12.11 -2.85 19.74
N LYS A 14 -12.59 -3.80 20.54
CA LYS A 14 -11.89 -5.07 20.82
C LYS A 14 -11.41 -5.80 19.56
N ARG A 15 -12.22 -5.77 18.49
CA ARG A 15 -11.87 -6.37 17.18
C ARG A 15 -10.58 -5.83 16.58
N LEU A 16 -10.29 -4.53 16.74
CA LEU A 16 -9.04 -3.93 16.27
C LEU A 16 -7.86 -4.28 17.17
N VAL A 17 -8.10 -4.31 18.48
CA VAL A 17 -7.09 -4.72 19.48
C VAL A 17 -6.61 -6.15 19.18
N ASP A 18 -7.54 -7.08 18.96
CA ASP A 18 -7.24 -8.48 18.66
C ASP A 18 -6.57 -8.64 17.28
N ALA A 19 -7.04 -7.92 16.25
CA ALA A 19 -6.51 -8.03 14.89
C ALA A 19 -5.06 -7.51 14.74
N TYR A 20 -4.66 -6.56 15.59
CA TYR A 20 -3.33 -5.95 15.56
C TYR A 20 -2.46 -6.36 16.77
N ASP A 21 -2.87 -7.36 17.56
CA ASP A 21 -2.20 -7.85 18.79
C ASP A 21 -1.77 -6.72 19.74
N ILE A 22 -2.62 -5.70 19.91
CA ILE A 22 -2.34 -4.56 20.79
C ILE A 22 -2.61 -4.95 22.24
N LYS A 23 -1.65 -4.75 23.14
CA LYS A 23 -1.78 -5.06 24.56
C LYS A 23 -1.72 -3.80 25.42
N VAL A 24 -2.30 -3.89 26.62
CA VAL A 24 -2.20 -2.81 27.60
C VAL A 24 -0.74 -2.66 28.03
N GLY A 25 -0.20 -1.46 27.89
CA GLY A 25 1.22 -1.17 28.12
C GLY A 25 2.07 -1.15 26.85
N ASP A 26 1.52 -1.48 25.69
CA ASP A 26 2.24 -1.33 24.42
C ASP A 26 2.42 0.14 24.04
N GLU A 27 3.61 0.44 23.52
CA GLU A 27 3.88 1.73 22.89
C GLU A 27 3.40 1.72 21.43
N VAL A 28 2.71 2.80 21.05
CA VAL A 28 2.19 2.99 19.69
C VAL A 28 2.61 4.35 19.16
N GLU A 29 2.97 4.41 17.89
CA GLU A 29 3.26 5.65 17.17
C GLU A 29 2.00 6.10 16.43
N LEU A 30 1.68 7.40 16.54
CA LEU A 30 0.59 8.02 15.79
C LEU A 30 1.18 8.83 14.65
N VAL A 31 0.92 8.42 13.41
CA VAL A 31 1.44 9.08 12.21
C VAL A 31 0.30 9.62 11.34
N ALA A 32 0.54 10.77 10.71
CA ALA A 32 -0.39 11.32 9.73
C ALA A 32 -0.32 10.48 8.43
N ALA A 33 -1.46 9.97 8.00
CA ALA A 33 -1.63 9.16 6.78
C ALA A 33 -2.67 9.84 5.87
N GLY A 34 -2.28 10.94 5.23
CA GLY A 34 -3.17 11.77 4.42
C GLY A 34 -4.27 12.41 5.29
N GLU A 35 -5.52 12.07 5.01
CA GLU A 35 -6.70 12.53 5.78
C GLU A 35 -7.00 11.66 7.01
N THR A 36 -6.13 10.70 7.33
CA THR A 36 -6.31 9.75 8.43
C THR A 36 -5.15 9.78 9.42
N ILE A 37 -5.40 9.36 10.65
CA ILE A 37 -4.35 9.10 11.64
C ILE A 37 -4.16 7.58 11.70
N ALA A 38 -2.95 7.12 11.43
CA ALA A 38 -2.59 5.71 11.55
C ALA A 38 -1.97 5.43 12.92
N ILE A 39 -2.43 4.37 13.56
CA ILE A 39 -1.84 3.83 14.79
C ILE A 39 -0.89 2.72 14.37
N VAL A 40 0.40 2.88 14.63
CA VAL A 40 1.44 1.91 14.30
C VAL A 40 2.02 1.36 15.61
N PRO A 41 1.66 0.12 16.01
CA PRO A 41 2.28 -0.50 17.17
C PRO A 41 3.80 -0.60 17.00
N ALA A 42 4.59 -0.28 18.03
CA ALA A 42 6.06 -0.35 17.96
C ALA A 42 6.56 -1.76 17.60
N ARG A 43 5.83 -2.79 18.06
CA ARG A 43 6.07 -4.20 17.74
C ARG A 43 5.65 -4.58 16.32
N ALA A 44 4.70 -3.85 15.74
CA ALA A 44 4.27 -3.98 14.36
C ALA A 44 5.17 -3.20 13.40
N LYS A 45 6.37 -2.76 13.82
CA LYS A 45 7.47 -2.56 12.88
C LYS A 45 7.53 -3.82 12.03
N LYS A 46 6.99 -3.69 10.81
CA LYS A 46 6.94 -4.73 9.77
C LYS A 46 8.15 -5.60 9.96
N GLU A 47 7.97 -6.92 10.02
CA GLU A 47 9.06 -7.81 9.67
C GLU A 47 9.64 -7.25 8.39
N VAL A 48 10.77 -6.57 8.53
CA VAL A 48 11.50 -6.00 7.42
C VAL A 48 11.99 -7.25 6.76
N LEU A 49 11.21 -7.77 5.80
CA LEU A 49 11.62 -8.92 5.01
C LEU A 49 13.05 -8.63 4.62
N VAL A 50 13.93 -9.54 5.04
CA VAL A 50 15.37 -9.44 4.78
C VAL A 50 15.49 -9.17 3.28
N PRO A 51 16.44 -8.33 2.82
CA PRO A 51 16.55 -7.97 1.40
C PRO A 51 16.44 -9.17 0.44
N GLU A 52 16.95 -10.33 0.86
CA GLU A 52 16.85 -11.62 0.18
C GLU A 52 15.41 -12.10 -0.02
N ASP A 53 14.55 -12.01 1.00
CA ASP A 53 13.15 -12.42 0.90
C ASP A 53 12.34 -11.49 -0.02
N ARG A 54 12.64 -10.19 -0.02
CA ARG A 54 12.01 -9.25 -0.95
C ARG A 54 12.39 -9.57 -2.38
N LEU A 55 13.68 -9.84 -2.62
CA LEU A 55 14.17 -10.19 -3.96
C LEU A 55 13.53 -11.49 -4.44
N ARG A 56 13.49 -12.52 -3.57
CA ARG A 56 12.82 -13.79 -3.87
C ARG A 56 11.35 -13.61 -4.24
N GLN A 57 10.59 -12.80 -3.48
CA GLN A 57 9.19 -12.53 -3.80
C GLN A 57 9.02 -11.75 -5.11
N PHE A 58 9.92 -10.80 -5.38
CA PHE A 58 9.94 -10.04 -6.61
C PHE A 58 10.19 -10.95 -7.82
N ASP A 59 11.18 -11.83 -7.74
CA ASP A 59 11.50 -12.79 -8.80
C ASP A 59 10.34 -13.73 -9.08
N GLN A 60 9.70 -14.25 -8.03
CA GLN A 60 8.48 -15.08 -8.16
C GLN A 60 7.32 -14.31 -8.81
N ALA A 61 7.15 -13.03 -8.49
CA ALA A 61 6.16 -12.19 -9.15
C ALA A 61 6.48 -11.99 -10.65
N GLY A 62 7.77 -11.76 -10.98
CA GLY A 62 8.27 -11.63 -12.34
C GLY A 62 8.13 -12.91 -13.16
N GLU A 63 8.40 -14.08 -12.57
CA GLU A 63 8.16 -15.39 -13.21
C GLU A 63 6.69 -15.61 -13.54
N ARG A 64 5.79 -15.34 -12.59
CA ARG A 64 4.34 -15.40 -12.84
C ARG A 64 3.92 -14.46 -13.95
N GLN A 65 4.50 -13.27 -14.01
CA GLN A 65 4.21 -12.31 -15.08
C GLN A 65 4.71 -12.80 -16.45
N ARG A 66 5.96 -13.29 -16.54
CA ARG A 66 6.51 -13.88 -17.77
C ARG A 66 5.68 -15.06 -18.26
N ALA A 67 5.21 -15.91 -17.36
CA ALA A 67 4.32 -17.02 -17.70
C ALA A 67 2.99 -16.51 -18.30
N ARG A 68 2.39 -15.46 -17.72
CA ARG A 68 1.17 -14.83 -18.26
C ARG A 68 1.41 -14.22 -19.63
N GLU A 69 2.54 -13.55 -19.86
CA GLU A 69 2.88 -12.94 -21.15
C GLU A 69 3.08 -13.99 -22.24
N ARG A 70 3.71 -15.13 -21.91
CA ARG A 70 3.83 -16.26 -22.85
C ARG A 70 2.47 -16.86 -23.20
N ALA A 71 1.55 -16.92 -22.25
CA ALA A 71 0.21 -17.48 -22.46
C ALA A 71 -0.77 -16.52 -23.13
N ARG A 72 -0.58 -15.19 -23.00
CA ARG A 72 -1.42 -14.16 -23.61
C ARG A 72 -0.68 -13.41 -24.71
N SER A 73 -1.00 -13.75 -25.94
CA SER A 73 -0.84 -12.81 -27.06
C SER A 73 -1.90 -11.73 -26.93
N LEU A 74 -1.50 -10.51 -26.53
CA LEU A 74 -2.39 -9.36 -26.62
C LEU A 74 -2.43 -8.92 -28.09
N PRO A 75 -3.63 -8.72 -28.68
CA PRO A 75 -3.72 -8.17 -30.01
C PRO A 75 -3.04 -6.81 -30.05
N TRP A 76 -2.27 -6.55 -31.10
CA TRP A 76 -1.64 -5.25 -31.31
C TRP A 76 -2.70 -4.16 -31.21
N ALA A 77 -2.50 -3.21 -30.29
CA ALA A 77 -3.47 -2.16 -30.04
C ALA A 77 -3.62 -1.31 -31.31
N LYS A 78 -4.69 -1.56 -32.08
CA LYS A 78 -5.04 -0.74 -33.24
C LYS A 78 -5.53 0.61 -32.71
N ASN A 79 -4.74 1.63 -32.98
CA ASN A 79 -5.09 3.04 -32.85
C ASN A 79 -5.66 3.42 -31.47
N ARG A 80 -4.77 3.59 -30.48
CA ARG A 80 -5.11 4.00 -29.10
C ARG A 80 -5.74 5.41 -28.99
N GLY A 81 -5.94 6.12 -30.11
CA GLY A 81 -6.46 7.49 -30.16
C GLY A 81 -5.48 8.55 -29.68
N TRP A 82 -4.28 8.14 -29.25
CA TRP A 82 -3.17 9.00 -28.90
C TRP A 82 -1.87 8.28 -29.24
N LYS A 83 -0.90 9.04 -29.74
CA LYS A 83 0.46 8.58 -29.96
C LYS A 83 1.32 8.95 -28.75
N ARG A 84 2.45 8.27 -28.56
CA ARG A 84 3.33 8.51 -27.41
C ARG A 84 3.85 9.95 -27.41
N GLU A 85 4.04 10.51 -28.59
CA GLU A 85 4.49 11.88 -28.83
C GLU A 85 3.50 12.92 -28.28
N ASP A 86 2.20 12.58 -28.25
CA ASP A 86 1.13 13.44 -27.71
C ASP A 86 1.30 13.69 -26.20
N LEU A 87 1.96 12.80 -25.46
CA LEU A 87 2.27 13.00 -24.04
C LEU A 87 3.25 14.16 -23.80
N TYR A 88 4.11 14.44 -24.77
CA TYR A 88 5.13 15.47 -24.69
C TYR A 88 4.69 16.79 -25.34
N THR A 89 3.60 16.76 -26.12
CA THR A 89 3.04 17.94 -26.81
C THR A 89 1.75 18.47 -26.18
N ARG A 90 1.04 17.69 -25.34
CA ARG A 90 -0.09 18.20 -24.52
C ARG A 90 0.44 19.09 -23.39
N GLY A 91 0.86 20.28 -23.79
CA GLY A 91 1.43 21.31 -22.94
C GLY A 91 1.46 22.66 -23.65
N ARG A 92 0.38 23.02 -24.37
CA ARG A 92 0.08 24.44 -24.63
C ARG A 92 -1.42 24.62 -24.77
N THR A 93 -2.04 24.93 -23.64
CA THR A 93 -3.30 25.67 -23.60
C THR A 93 -3.10 26.97 -24.39
N ARG A 94 -4.00 27.29 -25.31
CA ARG A 94 -4.12 28.64 -25.88
C ARG A 94 -4.66 29.58 -24.81
#